data_AF-A0A7R9VQB7-F1
#
_entry.id   AF-A0A7R9VQB7-F1
#
_cell.length_a   1.000
_cell.length_b   1.000
_cell.length_c   1.000
_cell.angle_alpha   90.00
_cell.angle_beta   90.00
_cell.angle_gamma   90.00
#
_symmetry.space_group_name_H-M   'P 1'
#
loop_
_entity.id
_entity.type
_entity.pdbx_description
1 polymer ?
#
loop_
_entity_poly.entity_id
_entity_poly.type
_entity_poly.pdbx_seq_one_letter_code
_entity_poly.pdbx_strand_id
1 'polypeptide(L)'
;GGERRRLKLTLKLVADVALVGVPNAGKSTFLASVTRAKPKIANYPFTTVVPNLGVWIPPGDPYAASGGGAAGGGEESTSSSSRGLVLCDVPGLIAGASAGAGLGHAFLRHVERCRVILHLVDATSDDPVADFDMLNREIVRYGSGKLGRMPQIVVVNKIDAWEEEAAEGDDGDVDRSADST
;
A
#
# COMPACT_ATOMS: atom_id res chain seq x y z
N GLY A 1 22.90 10.56 -45.58
CA GLY A 1 21.85 9.61 -45.14
C GLY A 1 21.90 9.54 -43.64
N GLY A 2 20.80 9.84 -42.95
CA GLY A 2 20.73 9.79 -41.48
C GLY A 2 20.29 8.42 -41.00
N GLU A 3 21.04 7.83 -40.07
CA GLU A 3 20.70 6.54 -39.45
C GLU A 3 19.65 6.76 -38.35
N ARG A 4 18.54 6.01 -38.42
CA ARG A 4 17.52 5.97 -37.35
C ARG A 4 17.70 4.68 -36.56
N ARG A 5 17.77 4.78 -35.23
CA ARG A 5 17.74 3.62 -34.32
C ARG A 5 16.59 3.73 -33.35
N ARG A 6 15.98 2.58 -33.03
CA ARG A 6 14.86 2.48 -32.10
C ARG A 6 15.40 2.01 -30.75
N LEU A 7 15.42 2.91 -29.77
CA LEU A 7 15.88 2.62 -28.43
C LEU A 7 14.69 2.21 -27.56
N LYS A 8 14.84 1.12 -26.80
CA LYS A 8 13.88 0.72 -25.76
C LYS A 8 14.38 1.24 -24.42
N LEU A 9 13.77 2.33 -23.94
CA LEU A 9 14.04 2.87 -22.62
C LEU A 9 13.13 2.17 -21.61
N THR A 10 13.71 1.54 -20.59
CA THR A 10 12.96 0.94 -19.48
C THR A 10 13.17 1.80 -18.25
N LEU A 11 12.14 2.52 -17.82
CA LEU A 11 12.16 3.23 -16.54
C LEU A 11 12.20 2.21 -15.40
N LYS A 12 13.20 2.31 -14.52
CA LYS A 12 13.16 1.64 -13.22
C LYS A 12 12.13 2.41 -12.37
N LEU A 13 10.86 1.98 -12.44
CA LEU A 13 9.78 2.58 -11.67
C LEU A 13 10.10 2.50 -10.17
N VAL A 14 10.13 3.67 -9.57
CA VAL A 14 10.20 3.84 -8.12
C VAL A 14 8.78 4.14 -7.68
N ALA A 15 8.28 3.42 -6.69
CA ALA A 15 6.93 3.67 -6.18
C ALA A 15 6.81 5.11 -5.63
N ASP A 16 5.64 5.70 -5.80
CA ASP A 16 5.31 7.03 -5.26
C ASP A 16 4.82 6.91 -3.81
N VAL A 17 4.10 5.84 -3.51
CA VAL A 17 3.40 5.62 -2.23
C VAL A 17 3.75 4.24 -1.68
N ALA A 18 4.10 4.19 -0.40
CA ALA A 18 4.37 2.94 0.33
C ALA A 18 3.18 2.58 1.22
N LEU A 19 2.60 1.40 1.03
CA LEU A 19 1.58 0.84 1.92
C LEU A 19 2.27 0.07 3.04
N VAL A 20 2.00 0.46 4.28
CA VAL A 20 2.49 -0.23 5.49
C VAL A 20 1.31 -0.58 6.38
N GLY A 21 1.50 -1.57 7.25
CA GLY A 21 0.47 -2.05 8.17
C GLY A 21 0.87 -3.41 8.73
N VAL A 22 0.34 -3.76 9.89
CA VAL A 22 0.53 -5.09 10.51
C VAL A 22 0.13 -6.22 9.54
N PRO A 23 0.55 -7.48 9.77
CA PRO A 23 0.00 -8.61 9.04
C PRO A 23 -1.53 -8.57 9.04
N ASN A 24 -2.17 -8.90 7.92
CA ASN A 24 -3.63 -8.94 7.77
C ASN A 24 -4.37 -7.59 7.89
N ALA A 25 -3.69 -6.44 8.00
CA ALA A 25 -4.30 -5.11 7.93
C ALA A 25 -4.98 -4.78 6.57
N GLY A 26 -4.95 -5.70 5.60
CA GLY A 26 -5.63 -5.55 4.30
C GLY A 26 -4.84 -4.82 3.21
N LYS A 27 -3.52 -4.63 3.36
CA LYS A 27 -2.64 -3.95 2.38
C LYS A 27 -2.85 -4.41 0.93
N SER A 28 -2.77 -5.71 0.67
CA SER A 28 -2.89 -6.25 -0.70
C SER A 28 -4.31 -6.12 -1.24
N THR A 29 -5.34 -6.28 -0.39
CA THR A 29 -6.75 -6.07 -0.75
C THR A 29 -7.01 -4.60 -1.10
N PHE A 30 -6.51 -3.68 -0.28
CA PHE A 30 -6.57 -2.25 -0.55
C PHE A 30 -5.85 -1.88 -1.86
N LEU A 31 -4.63 -2.41 -2.08
CA LEU A 31 -3.91 -2.19 -3.32
C LEU A 31 -4.72 -2.67 -4.54
N ALA A 32 -5.33 -3.85 -4.45
CA ALA A 32 -6.14 -4.41 -5.52
C ALA A 32 -7.43 -3.60 -5.76
N SER A 33 -8.06 -3.06 -4.71
CA SER A 33 -9.31 -2.32 -4.85
C SER A 33 -9.12 -0.93 -5.46
N VAL A 34 -8.00 -0.27 -5.16
CA VAL A 34 -7.73 1.10 -5.65
C VAL A 34 -7.00 1.14 -7.00
N THR A 35 -6.50 0.02 -7.52
CA THR A 35 -5.68 0.03 -8.74
C THR A 35 -6.43 -0.52 -9.95
N ARG A 36 -6.39 0.24 -11.07
CA ARG A 36 -7.11 -0.13 -12.31
C ARG A 36 -6.52 -1.34 -13.03
N ALA A 37 -5.26 -1.68 -12.74
CA ALA A 37 -4.56 -2.81 -13.31
C ALA A 37 -4.23 -3.81 -12.20
N LYS A 38 -4.39 -5.12 -12.47
CA LYS A 38 -3.96 -6.17 -11.53
C LYS A 38 -2.54 -5.86 -11.04
N PRO A 39 -2.29 -5.91 -9.72
CA PRO A 39 -0.98 -5.64 -9.18
C PRO A 39 0.10 -6.46 -9.91
N LYS A 40 1.16 -5.78 -10.35
CA LYS A 40 2.28 -6.41 -11.04
C LYS A 40 3.38 -6.69 -10.02
N ILE A 41 3.82 -7.93 -9.97
CA ILE A 41 5.00 -8.36 -9.22
C ILE A 41 6.22 -7.65 -9.81
N ALA A 42 6.90 -6.82 -9.01
CA ALA A 42 7.99 -5.98 -9.50
C ALA A 42 9.35 -6.58 -9.19
N ASN A 43 10.10 -6.97 -10.22
CA ASN A 43 11.43 -7.54 -10.04
C ASN A 43 12.47 -6.46 -9.74
N TYR A 44 12.58 -6.06 -8.48
CA TYR A 44 13.69 -5.26 -7.99
C TYR A 44 14.92 -6.17 -7.81
N PRO A 45 16.00 -5.98 -8.57
CA PRO A 45 17.11 -6.95 -8.66
C PRO A 45 17.93 -7.12 -7.38
N PHE A 46 17.53 -6.51 -6.27
CA PHE A 46 18.25 -6.48 -5.00
C PHE A 46 17.34 -6.73 -3.79
N THR A 47 16.13 -7.22 -4.01
CA THR A 47 15.14 -7.46 -2.95
C THR A 47 14.94 -8.97 -2.82
N THR A 48 15.06 -9.51 -1.61
CA THR A 48 14.76 -10.93 -1.32
C THR A 48 13.26 -11.20 -1.29
N VAL A 49 12.46 -10.16 -1.08
CA VAL A 49 10.99 -10.20 -1.14
C VAL A 49 10.52 -9.29 -2.27
N VAL A 50 9.66 -9.83 -3.13
CA VAL A 50 9.17 -9.10 -4.31
C VAL A 50 7.90 -8.33 -3.92
N PRO A 51 7.88 -6.99 -4.02
CA PRO A 51 6.71 -6.21 -3.66
C PRO A 51 5.63 -6.28 -4.76
N ASN A 52 4.38 -6.14 -4.32
CA ASN A 52 3.26 -5.94 -5.22
C ASN A 52 3.13 -4.45 -5.54
N LEU A 53 3.11 -4.10 -6.83
CA LEU A 53 2.87 -2.74 -7.28
C LEU A 53 1.53 -2.60 -7.96
N GLY A 54 0.87 -1.47 -7.79
CA GLY A 54 -0.32 -1.12 -8.54
C GLY A 54 -0.33 0.36 -8.90
N VAL A 55 -1.01 0.70 -10.00
CA VAL A 55 -1.13 2.09 -10.44
C VAL A 55 -2.53 2.57 -10.09
N TRP A 56 -2.62 3.50 -9.15
CA TRP A 56 -3.82 4.28 -8.93
C TRP A 56 -3.83 5.43 -9.92
N ILE A 57 -4.97 5.69 -10.52
CA ILE A 57 -5.11 6.82 -11.42
C ILE A 57 -6.36 7.58 -10.96
N PRO A 58 -6.28 8.91 -10.78
CA PRO A 58 -7.40 9.70 -10.30
C PRO A 58 -8.69 9.47 -11.12
N PRO A 59 -9.87 9.46 -10.47
CA PRO A 59 -11.14 9.58 -11.16
C PRO A 59 -11.19 10.86 -12.00
N GLY A 60 -11.80 10.81 -13.17
CA GLY A 60 -11.92 11.96 -14.07
C GLY A 60 -10.63 12.35 -14.82
N ASP A 61 -9.53 11.60 -14.69
CA ASP A 61 -8.35 11.81 -15.53
C ASP A 61 -8.71 11.48 -17.01
N PRO A 62 -8.70 12.45 -17.94
CA PRO A 62 -9.06 12.22 -19.34
C PRO A 62 -8.07 11.29 -20.05
N TYR A 63 -6.86 11.08 -19.50
CA TYR A 63 -5.86 10.15 -20.00
C TYR A 63 -6.00 8.74 -19.40
N ALA A 64 -6.95 8.51 -18.49
CA ALA A 64 -7.20 7.19 -17.92
C ALA A 64 -7.79 6.18 -18.92
N ALA A 65 -8.54 6.68 -19.90
CA ALA A 65 -9.25 5.86 -20.88
C ALA A 65 -8.33 5.25 -21.95
N SER A 66 -7.10 5.76 -22.13
CA SER A 66 -6.19 5.34 -23.20
C SER A 66 -5.33 4.10 -22.87
N GLY A 67 -5.70 3.31 -21.86
CA GLY A 67 -5.11 2.00 -21.61
C GLY A 67 -3.97 2.01 -20.60
N GLY A 68 -4.28 1.60 -19.37
CA GLY A 68 -3.32 1.14 -18.37
C GLY A 68 -2.74 -0.22 -18.73
N GLY A 69 -1.94 -0.28 -19.80
CA GLY A 69 -1.09 -1.42 -20.12
C GLY A 69 0.35 -1.06 -19.79
N ALA A 70 0.92 -1.58 -18.69
CA ALA A 70 2.37 -1.60 -18.61
C ALA A 70 2.89 -2.47 -19.76
N ALA A 71 3.55 -1.80 -20.73
CA ALA A 71 4.22 -2.27 -21.94
C ALA A 71 3.40 -2.31 -23.26
N GLY A 72 3.71 -1.37 -24.17
CA GLY A 72 3.84 -1.66 -25.63
C GLY A 72 3.01 -0.84 -26.64
N GLY A 73 3.64 0.19 -27.23
CA GLY A 73 3.58 0.54 -28.67
C GLY A 73 2.37 1.28 -29.26
N GLY A 74 2.58 2.52 -29.75
CA GLY A 74 1.74 3.16 -30.77
C GLY A 74 1.50 4.67 -30.60
N GLU A 75 2.18 5.45 -31.46
CA GLU A 75 1.95 6.81 -32.03
C GLU A 75 1.45 8.02 -31.18
N GLU A 76 2.07 9.17 -31.47
CA GLU A 76 2.12 10.43 -30.73
C GLU A 76 0.80 11.21 -30.66
N SER A 77 0.53 11.84 -29.51
CA SER A 77 0.37 13.31 -29.43
C SER A 77 0.19 13.81 -27.99
N THR A 78 0.92 14.88 -27.70
CA THR A 78 0.75 15.84 -26.59
C THR A 78 0.94 15.29 -25.17
N SER A 79 2.08 15.69 -24.60
CA SER A 79 2.42 15.65 -23.19
C SER A 79 1.28 16.14 -22.28
N SER A 80 0.54 15.20 -21.73
CA SER A 80 0.11 15.25 -20.34
C SER A 80 0.20 13.82 -19.83
N SER A 81 1.34 13.50 -19.24
CA SER A 81 1.53 12.25 -18.50
C SER A 81 0.36 12.08 -17.56
N SER A 82 -0.47 11.06 -17.77
CA SER A 82 -1.49 10.65 -16.80
C SER A 82 -0.81 10.59 -15.43
N ARG A 83 -1.33 11.35 -14.46
CA ARG A 83 -0.73 11.52 -13.12
C ARG A 83 -1.08 10.33 -12.24
N GLY A 84 -0.90 9.12 -12.77
CA GLY A 84 -1.02 7.91 -11.98
C GLY A 84 0.02 7.92 -10.86
N LEU A 85 -0.38 7.43 -9.68
CA LEU A 85 0.52 7.17 -8.57
C LEU A 85 0.81 5.67 -8.54
N VAL A 86 2.08 5.33 -8.40
CA VAL A 86 2.51 3.95 -8.19
C VAL A 86 2.48 3.65 -6.70
N LEU A 87 1.59 2.75 -6.29
CA LEU A 87 1.49 2.25 -4.93
C LEU A 87 2.30 0.96 -4.82
N CYS A 88 2.99 0.79 -3.69
CA CYS A 88 3.78 -0.39 -3.37
C CYS A 88 3.32 -0.98 -2.05
N ASP A 89 2.94 -2.26 -2.07
CA ASP A 89 2.75 -3.06 -0.86
C ASP A 89 4.13 -3.39 -0.28
N VAL A 90 4.43 -2.82 0.89
CA VAL A 90 5.68 -3.06 1.61
C VAL A 90 5.50 -4.31 2.48
N PRO A 91 6.11 -5.45 2.11
CA PRO A 91 6.07 -6.63 2.95
C PRO A 91 6.76 -6.37 4.29
N GLY A 92 6.31 -7.04 5.36
CA GLY A 92 7.11 -7.38 6.54
C GLY A 92 8.05 -6.32 7.13
N LEU A 93 7.59 -5.09 7.41
CA LEU A 93 8.36 -4.18 8.26
C LEU A 93 8.51 -4.72 9.69
N ILE A 94 7.57 -5.55 10.16
CA ILE A 94 7.60 -6.10 11.51
C ILE A 94 8.64 -7.20 11.65
N ALA A 95 9.62 -6.95 12.54
CA ALA A 95 10.70 -7.85 12.89
C ALA A 95 10.15 -9.05 13.68
N GLY A 96 9.54 -9.99 12.96
CA GLY A 96 8.91 -11.18 13.55
C GLY A 96 7.86 -11.84 12.66
N ALA A 97 7.29 -11.11 11.69
CA ALA A 97 6.28 -11.67 10.78
C ALA A 97 6.88 -12.65 9.73
N SER A 98 8.21 -12.69 9.57
CA SER A 98 8.91 -13.81 8.94
C SER A 98 10.25 -14.03 9.64
N ALA A 99 10.38 -15.17 10.32
CA ALA A 99 11.63 -15.61 10.91
C ALA A 99 12.61 -16.02 9.79
N GLY A 100 13.26 -15.05 9.14
CA GLY A 100 14.41 -15.30 8.25
C GLY A 100 14.58 -14.39 7.04
N ALA A 101 13.58 -13.61 6.62
CA ALA A 101 13.70 -12.72 5.47
C ALA A 101 13.50 -11.27 5.90
N GLY A 102 14.48 -10.70 6.62
CA GLY A 102 14.52 -9.26 6.80
C GLY A 102 14.41 -8.58 5.43
N LEU A 103 13.67 -7.45 5.37
CA LEU A 103 13.41 -6.74 4.11
C LEU A 103 14.65 -6.34 3.32
N GLY A 104 15.84 -6.46 3.91
CA GLY A 104 17.10 -6.10 3.30
C GLY A 104 17.24 -4.58 3.23
N HIS A 105 18.41 -4.07 3.60
CA HIS A 105 18.68 -2.63 3.53
C HIS A 105 18.46 -2.03 2.12
N ALA A 106 18.57 -2.85 1.06
CA ALA A 106 18.35 -2.42 -0.31
C ALA A 106 16.87 -2.14 -0.64
N PHE A 107 15.93 -2.92 -0.12
CA PHE A 107 14.49 -2.68 -0.30
C PHE A 107 14.06 -1.42 0.43
N LEU A 108 14.50 -1.23 1.67
CA LEU A 108 14.15 -0.05 2.48
C LEU A 108 14.65 1.24 1.83
N ARG A 109 15.83 1.24 1.20
CA ARG A 109 16.31 2.37 0.39
C ARG A 109 15.40 2.67 -0.81
N HIS A 110 14.67 1.68 -1.31
CA HIS A 110 13.66 1.88 -2.35
C HIS A 110 12.41 2.53 -1.78
N VAL A 111 11.93 2.06 -0.63
CA VAL A 111 10.79 2.67 0.10
C VAL A 111 11.10 4.11 0.49
N GLU A 112 12.33 4.42 0.91
CA GLU A 112 12.80 5.78 1.20
C GLU A 112 12.73 6.76 0.01
N ARG A 113 12.47 6.28 -1.21
CA ARG A 113 12.21 7.14 -2.38
C ARG A 113 10.73 7.40 -2.62
N CYS A 114 9.84 6.67 -1.96
CA CYS A 114 8.43 7.00 -1.94
C CYS A 114 8.26 8.39 -1.28
N ARG A 115 7.17 9.06 -1.62
CA ARG A 115 6.89 10.43 -1.20
C ARG A 115 6.05 10.46 0.08
N VAL A 116 5.26 9.42 0.30
CA VAL A 116 4.32 9.28 1.41
C VAL A 116 4.15 7.81 1.79
N ILE A 117 3.90 7.58 3.07
CA ILE A 117 3.48 6.30 3.62
C ILE A 117 1.97 6.33 3.84
N LEU A 118 1.24 5.34 3.32
CA LEU A 118 -0.12 5.04 3.74
C LEU A 118 -0.05 3.94 4.81
N HIS A 119 -0.40 4.30 6.04
CA HIS A 119 -0.37 3.42 7.20
C HIS A 119 -1.76 2.85 7.43
N LEU A 120 -1.96 1.60 7.00
CA LEU A 120 -3.22 0.89 7.17
C LEU A 120 -3.30 0.31 8.58
N VAL A 121 -4.36 0.67 9.28
CA VAL A 121 -4.71 0.22 10.64
C VAL A 121 -6.02 -0.56 10.55
N ASP A 122 -6.06 -1.74 11.17
CA ASP A 122 -7.21 -2.63 11.15
C ASP A 122 -8.22 -2.22 12.24
N ALA A 123 -9.44 -1.85 11.85
CA ALA A 123 -10.47 -1.41 12.79
C ALA A 123 -10.97 -2.55 13.70
N THR A 124 -10.88 -3.80 13.24
CA THR A 124 -11.28 -4.99 14.00
C THR A 124 -10.17 -5.52 14.89
N SER A 125 -9.04 -4.82 15.00
CA SER A 125 -7.96 -5.22 15.92
C SER A 125 -8.38 -4.94 17.36
N ASP A 126 -7.93 -5.78 18.30
CA ASP A 126 -8.17 -5.59 19.74
C ASP A 126 -7.58 -4.25 20.25
N ASP A 127 -6.45 -3.81 19.70
CA ASP A 127 -5.81 -2.52 20.01
C ASP A 127 -5.18 -1.89 18.76
N PRO A 128 -5.97 -1.20 17.93
CA PRO A 128 -5.49 -0.59 16.68
C PRO A 128 -4.45 0.51 16.91
N VAL A 129 -4.47 1.15 18.09
CA VAL A 129 -3.50 2.20 18.46
C VAL A 129 -2.15 1.58 18.80
N ALA A 130 -2.14 0.49 19.57
CA ALA A 130 -0.90 -0.23 19.85
C ALA A 130 -0.27 -0.82 18.59
N ASP A 131 -1.07 -1.31 17.64
CA ASP A 131 -0.61 -1.77 16.33
C ASP A 131 0.07 -0.66 15.54
N PHE A 132 -0.56 0.52 15.48
CA PHE A 132 0.01 1.71 14.86
C PHE A 132 1.34 2.10 15.52
N ASP A 133 1.37 2.19 16.85
CA ASP A 133 2.56 2.58 17.61
C ASP A 133 3.70 1.56 17.49
N MET A 134 3.38 0.27 17.47
CA MET A 134 4.34 -0.80 17.22
C MET A 134 5.00 -0.62 15.86
N LEU A 135 4.22 -0.52 14.80
CA LEU A 135 4.75 -0.39 13.44
C LEU A 135 5.49 0.93 13.24
N ASN A 136 5.02 2.03 13.84
CA ASN A 136 5.70 3.32 13.73
C ASN A 136 7.08 3.30 14.44
N ARG A 137 7.19 2.62 15.60
CA ARG A 137 8.49 2.40 16.27
C ARG A 137 9.47 1.64 15.39
N GLU A 138 8.99 0.67 14.63
CA GLU A 138 9.83 -0.06 13.68
C GLU A 138 10.24 0.77 12.48
N ILE A 139 9.30 1.50 11.87
CA ILE A 139 9.57 2.44 10.78
C ILE A 139 10.68 3.42 11.15
N VAL A 140 10.67 3.94 12.38
CA VAL A 140 11.72 4.82 12.92
C VAL A 140 13.07 4.10 13.08
N ARG A 141 13.06 2.82 13.45
CA ARG A 141 14.27 1.98 13.60
C ARG A 141 14.89 1.58 12.25
N TYR A 142 14.15 1.66 11.15
CA TYR A 142 14.63 1.26 9.82
C TYR A 142 15.28 2.39 9.02
N GLY A 143 16.33 2.02 8.28
CA GLY A 143 16.94 2.84 7.24
C GLY A 143 17.93 3.89 7.73
N SER A 144 18.02 4.99 6.99
CA SER A 144 18.88 6.16 7.29
C SER A 144 18.25 7.14 8.29
N GLY A 145 17.10 6.79 8.87
CA GLY A 145 16.22 7.69 9.61
C GLY A 145 15.28 8.52 8.72
N LYS A 146 15.36 8.38 7.39
CA LYS A 146 14.47 9.08 6.45
C LYS A 146 13.05 8.51 6.49
N LEU A 147 12.90 7.19 6.59
CA LEU A 147 11.60 6.51 6.58
C LEU A 147 10.69 7.00 7.72
N GLY A 148 11.22 7.13 8.93
CA GLY A 148 10.51 7.67 10.09
C GLY A 148 10.13 9.15 10.02
N ARG A 149 10.65 9.90 9.03
CA ARG A 149 10.31 11.32 8.79
C ARG A 149 9.41 11.51 7.58
N MET A 150 9.10 10.44 6.85
CA MET A 150 8.24 10.54 5.68
C MET A 150 6.84 10.96 6.11
N PRO A 151 6.15 11.81 5.33
CA PRO A 151 4.73 12.09 5.54
C PRO A 151 3.96 10.76 5.63
N GLN A 152 3.13 10.63 6.65
CA GLN A 152 2.26 9.46 6.85
C GLN A 152 0.80 9.88 6.78
N ILE A 153 -0.02 9.10 6.09
CA ILE A 153 -1.47 9.19 6.13
C ILE A 153 -1.98 7.90 6.75
N VAL A 154 -2.69 8.01 7.87
CA VAL A 154 -3.31 6.86 8.54
C VAL A 154 -4.63 6.54 7.85
N VAL A 155 -4.82 5.27 7.50
CA VAL A 155 -6.02 4.75 6.85
C VAL A 155 -6.59 3.67 7.75
N VAL A 156 -7.75 3.92 8.33
CA VAL A 156 -8.49 2.91 9.09
C VAL A 156 -9.21 2.02 8.08
N ASN A 157 -8.96 0.71 8.16
CA ASN A 157 -9.47 -0.30 7.23
C ASN A 157 -10.36 -1.30 7.97
N LYS A 158 -11.21 -2.04 7.24
CA LYS A 158 -12.21 -2.98 7.78
C LYS A 158 -13.25 -2.35 8.71
N ILE A 159 -13.61 -1.09 8.46
CA ILE A 159 -14.64 -0.37 9.23
C ILE A 159 -15.99 -1.08 9.11
N ASP A 160 -16.28 -1.66 7.94
CA ASP A 160 -17.46 -2.48 7.67
C ASP A 160 -17.60 -3.65 8.65
N ALA A 161 -16.55 -4.44 8.83
CA ALA A 161 -16.57 -5.56 9.77
C ALA A 161 -16.65 -5.11 11.24
N TRP A 162 -16.02 -3.98 11.58
CA TRP A 162 -16.10 -3.41 12.93
C TRP A 162 -17.53 -2.91 13.25
N GLU A 163 -18.21 -2.30 12.29
CA GLU A 163 -19.61 -1.86 12.44
C GLU A 163 -20.56 -3.05 12.65
N GLU A 164 -20.32 -4.18 11.98
CA GLU A 164 -21.08 -5.42 12.17
C GLU A 164 -20.88 -6.01 13.58
N GLU A 165 -19.63 -6.15 14.04
CA GLU A 165 -19.32 -6.65 15.39
C GLU A 165 -19.90 -5.74 16.50
N ALA A 166 -19.85 -4.42 16.30
CA ALA A 166 -20.42 -3.46 17.23
C ALA A 166 -21.95 -3.55 17.30
N ALA A 167 -22.62 -3.87 16.19
CA ALA A 167 -24.06 -4.05 16.15
C ALA A 167 -24.51 -5.36 16.82
N GLU A 168 -23.72 -6.44 16.71
CA GLU A 168 -24.01 -7.72 17.35
C GLU A 168 -23.82 -7.71 18.89
N GLY A 169 -23.00 -6.79 19.41
CA GLY A 169 -22.73 -6.65 20.84
C GLY A 169 -23.84 -5.97 21.67
N ASP A 170 -24.82 -5.32 21.04
CA ASP A 170 -25.88 -4.55 21.71
C ASP A 170 -27.16 -5.37 22.00
N ASP A 171 -27.28 -6.58 21.45
CA ASP A 171 -28.45 -7.46 21.64
C ASP A 171 -28.39 -8.32 22.93
N GLY A 172 -27.37 -8.13 23.78
CA GLY A 172 -27.07 -8.99 24.94
C GLY A 172 -27.64 -8.60 26.31
N ASP A 173 -28.08 -7.35 26.53
CA ASP A 173 -28.53 -6.86 27.85
C ASP A 173 -30.00 -6.42 27.84
N VAL A 174 -30.91 -7.37 27.63
CA VAL A 174 -32.32 -7.23 28.07
C VAL A 174 -32.52 -8.11 29.29
N ASP A 175 -32.00 -7.68 30.44
CA ASP A 175 -32.43 -8.16 31.74
C ASP A 175 -33.91 -7.81 31.92
N ARG A 176 -34.78 -8.79 31.65
CA ARG A 176 -36.18 -8.77 32.06
C ARG A 176 -36.24 -8.97 33.58
N SER A 177 -35.88 -7.95 34.34
CA SER A 177 -36.30 -7.79 35.73
C SER A 177 -37.77 -7.31 35.76
N ALA A 178 -38.67 -8.22 35.39
CA ALA A 178 -40.10 -8.09 35.65
C ALA A 178 -40.63 -9.46 36.08
N ASP A 179 -40.48 -9.76 37.38
CA ASP A 179 -41.65 -10.12 38.18
C ASP A 179 -41.35 -9.93 39.66
N SER A 180 -41.79 -8.79 40.20
CA SER A 180 -41.94 -8.58 41.63
C SER A 180 -43.38 -8.17 41.92
N THR A 181 -44.01 -8.99 42.76
CA THR A 181 -45.27 -8.79 43.52
C THR A 181 -46.55 -9.30 42.88
#